data_AF-A0A0S2LTV9-F1
#
_entry.id   AF-A0A0S2LTV9-F1
#
_cell.length_a   1.000
_cell.length_b   1.000
_cell.length_c   1.000
_cell.angle_alpha   90.00
_cell.angle_beta   90.00
_cell.angle_gamma   90.00
#
_symmetry.space_group_name_H-M   'P 1'
#
loop_
_entity.id
_entity.type
_entity.pdbx_description
1 polymer ?
#
loop_
_entity_poly.entity_id
_entity_poly.type
_entity_poly.pdbx_seq_one_letter_code
_entity_poly.pdbx_strand_id
1 'polypeptide(L)'
;MFQFIIIPIIMNNFHPLNMMILFMLFTMSILMLNYLNYNITLYLLMIFISIIGGIMIMFLYFTSLINNYKMKMNNKEKFLIMMLSIFNTMILFMFIKSNIPIEESKFLIKIYNIYLIYTYPYNLMTYLSIIYLFYSLTLIMKM
;
A
#
# COMPACT_ATOMS: atom_id res chain seq x y z
N MET A 1 -5.35 10.31 12.91
CA MET A 1 -3.88 10.54 12.87
C MET A 1 -3.30 10.31 11.48
N PHE A 2 -3.59 9.19 10.80
CA PHE A 2 -3.15 8.92 9.41
C PHE A 2 -3.56 9.96 8.38
N GLN A 3 -4.79 10.48 8.50
CA GLN A 3 -5.27 11.58 7.65
C GLN A 3 -4.37 12.83 7.73
N PHE A 4 -3.73 13.09 8.87
CA PHE A 4 -2.78 14.21 9.00
C PHE A 4 -1.44 13.96 8.30
N ILE A 5 -1.09 12.70 8.01
CA ILE A 5 0.13 12.33 7.29
C ILE A 5 -0.10 12.38 5.77
N ILE A 6 -1.33 12.20 5.29
CA ILE A 6 -1.69 12.30 3.87
C ILE A 6 -1.62 13.75 3.37
N ILE A 7 -2.06 14.72 4.20
CA ILE A 7 -2.09 16.15 3.86
C ILE A 7 -0.74 16.67 3.33
N PRO A 8 0.41 16.39 3.97
CA PRO A 8 1.70 16.86 3.47
C PRO A 8 2.19 16.12 2.22
N ILE A 9 1.71 14.90 1.92
CA ILE A 9 2.02 14.18 0.68
C ILE A 9 1.32 14.87 -0.50
N ILE A 10 0.05 15.25 -0.35
CA ILE A 10 -0.74 15.84 -1.44
C ILE A 10 -0.35 17.30 -1.72
N MET A 11 0.03 18.05 -0.69
CA MET A 11 0.21 19.52 -0.79
C MET A 11 1.60 19.96 -1.25
N ASN A 12 2.61 19.09 -1.22
CA ASN A 12 3.99 19.48 -1.57
C ASN A 12 4.45 18.86 -2.89
N ASN A 13 5.10 19.67 -3.72
CA ASN A 13 5.81 19.23 -4.92
C ASN A 13 7.11 18.50 -4.52
N PHE A 14 6.97 17.27 -4.04
CA PHE A 14 8.10 16.41 -3.71
C PHE A 14 8.73 15.82 -4.98
N HIS A 15 10.05 15.60 -4.93
CA HIS A 15 10.72 14.85 -5.98
C HIS A 15 10.05 13.47 -6.13
N PRO A 16 9.76 12.96 -7.34
CA PRO A 16 9.02 11.71 -7.54
C PRO A 16 9.59 10.51 -6.78
N LEU A 17 10.91 10.40 -6.68
CA LEU A 17 11.57 9.39 -5.83
C LEU A 17 11.21 9.51 -4.34
N ASN A 18 11.15 10.73 -3.79
CA ASN A 18 10.75 10.95 -2.39
C ASN A 18 9.28 10.62 -2.17
N MET A 19 8.44 10.91 -3.17
CA MET A 19 7.04 10.50 -3.15
C MET A 19 6.89 8.98 -3.07
N MET A 20 7.67 8.22 -3.85
CA MET A 20 7.62 6.75 -3.81
C MET A 20 8.00 6.21 -2.43
N ILE A 21 9.08 6.73 -1.83
CA ILE A 21 9.54 6.28 -0.52
C ILE A 21 8.51 6.62 0.56
N LEU A 22 7.94 7.83 0.52
CA LEU A 22 6.87 8.25 1.43
C LEU A 22 5.63 7.36 1.27
N PHE A 23 5.24 7.07 0.04
CA PHE A 23 4.09 6.22 -0.24
C PHE A 23 4.31 4.79 0.27
N MET A 24 5.48 4.20 0.04
CA MET A 24 5.87 2.90 0.61
C MET A 24 5.77 2.85 2.14
N LEU A 25 6.34 3.84 2.83
CA LEU A 25 6.35 3.87 4.29
C LEU A 25 4.94 4.09 4.86
N PHE A 26 4.14 4.90 4.18
CA PHE A 26 2.74 5.13 4.53
C PHE A 26 1.89 3.87 4.35
N THR A 27 2.04 3.16 3.23
CA THR A 27 1.28 1.93 2.99
C THR A 27 1.66 0.85 3.99
N MET A 28 2.95 0.73 4.34
CA MET A 28 3.41 -0.19 5.39
C MET A 28 2.78 0.10 6.75
N SER A 29 2.73 1.37 7.16
CA SER A 29 2.13 1.75 8.44
C SER A 29 0.63 1.43 8.51
N ILE A 30 -0.11 1.61 7.41
CA ILE A 30 -1.54 1.22 7.34
C ILE A 30 -1.69 -0.29 7.42
N LEU A 31 -0.91 -1.04 6.65
CA LEU A 31 -1.03 -2.49 6.58
C LEU A 31 -0.76 -3.15 7.94
N MET A 32 0.25 -2.67 8.67
CA MET A 32 0.58 -3.20 10.00
C MET A 32 -0.50 -2.88 11.04
N LEU A 33 -1.16 -1.72 10.97
CA LEU A 33 -2.28 -1.42 11.85
C LEU A 33 -3.52 -2.25 11.52
N ASN A 34 -3.82 -2.42 10.24
CA ASN A 34 -4.94 -3.27 9.85
C ASN A 34 -4.68 -4.74 10.22
N TYR A 35 -3.42 -5.16 10.22
CA TYR A 35 -3.03 -6.46 10.74
C TYR A 35 -3.39 -6.58 12.22
N LEU A 36 -2.94 -5.63 13.06
CA LEU A 36 -3.24 -5.63 14.49
C LEU A 36 -4.74 -5.63 14.80
N ASN A 37 -5.52 -4.84 14.06
CA ASN A 37 -6.94 -4.66 14.38
C ASN A 37 -7.81 -5.84 13.93
N TYR A 38 -7.54 -6.39 12.75
CA TYR A 38 -8.45 -7.35 12.11
C TYR A 38 -7.83 -8.73 11.91
N ASN A 39 -6.52 -8.91 12.11
CA ASN A 39 -5.77 -10.15 11.89
C ASN A 39 -6.04 -10.78 10.50
N ILE A 40 -6.28 -9.97 9.46
CA ILE A 40 -6.60 -10.46 8.11
C ILE A 40 -5.33 -10.52 7.27
N THR A 41 -4.52 -11.54 7.50
CA THR A 41 -3.19 -11.73 6.92
C THR A 41 -3.19 -11.70 5.38
N LEU A 42 -4.05 -12.48 4.73
CA LEU A 42 -4.01 -12.67 3.28
C LEU A 42 -4.38 -11.41 2.50
N TYR A 43 -5.45 -10.72 2.87
CA TYR A 43 -5.82 -9.46 2.20
C TYR A 43 -4.73 -8.40 2.34
N LEU A 44 -4.10 -8.32 3.51
CA LEU A 44 -3.00 -7.37 3.74
C LEU A 44 -1.77 -7.70 2.91
N LEU A 45 -1.44 -8.99 2.76
CA LEU A 45 -0.38 -9.44 1.87
C LEU A 45 -0.69 -9.15 0.40
N MET A 46 -1.94 -9.35 -0.06
CA MET A 46 -2.34 -9.03 -1.44
C MET A 46 -2.22 -7.52 -1.73
N ILE A 47 -2.63 -6.67 -0.78
CA ILE A 47 -2.46 -5.22 -0.90
C ILE A 47 -0.98 -4.84 -0.89
N PHE A 48 -0.18 -5.45 -0.02
CA PHE A 48 1.27 -5.20 0.03
C PHE A 48 1.96 -5.50 -1.30
N ILE A 49 1.69 -6.66 -1.90
CA ILE A 49 2.30 -7.08 -3.18
C ILE A 49 1.91 -6.13 -4.31
N SER A 50 0.63 -5.79 -4.43
CA SER A 50 0.15 -4.90 -5.50
C SER A 50 0.73 -3.49 -5.41
N ILE A 51 0.87 -2.95 -4.19
CA ILE A 51 1.46 -1.64 -3.95
C ILE A 51 2.97 -1.64 -4.29
N ILE A 52 3.73 -2.64 -3.84
CA ILE A 52 5.15 -2.75 -4.19
C ILE A 52 5.32 -2.86 -5.70
N GLY A 53 4.55 -3.73 -6.35
CA GLY A 53 4.61 -3.91 -7.79
C GLY A 53 4.39 -2.60 -8.55
N GLY A 54 3.36 -1.83 -8.17
CA GLY A 54 3.08 -0.53 -8.75
C GLY A 54 4.20 0.49 -8.54
N ILE A 55 4.78 0.54 -7.34
CA ILE A 55 5.86 1.49 -7.02
C ILE A 55 7.15 1.14 -7.78
N MET A 56 7.46 -0.14 -7.98
CA MET A 56 8.59 -0.55 -8.81
C MET A 56 8.43 -0.12 -10.27
N ILE A 57 7.23 -0.24 -10.84
CA ILE A 57 6.94 0.23 -12.21
C ILE A 57 7.09 1.75 -12.29
N MET A 58 6.56 2.49 -11.32
CA MET A 58 6.74 3.94 -11.25
C MET A 58 8.22 4.31 -11.12
N PHE A 59 8.99 3.61 -10.30
CA PHE A 59 10.42 3.82 -10.16
C PHE A 59 11.13 3.72 -11.51
N LEU A 60 10.89 2.65 -12.27
CA LEU A 60 11.46 2.48 -13.61
C LEU A 60 11.09 3.63 -14.54
N TYR A 61 9.81 4.00 -14.59
CA TYR A 61 9.31 5.10 -15.42
C TYR A 61 10.00 6.43 -15.10
N PHE A 62 10.18 6.77 -13.83
CA PHE A 62 10.83 8.02 -13.44
C PHE A 62 12.34 7.99 -13.63
N THR A 63 13.00 6.84 -13.42
CA THR A 63 14.44 6.72 -13.70
C THR A 63 14.75 6.85 -15.19
N SER A 64 13.85 6.44 -16.09
CA SER A 64 14.06 6.55 -17.53
C SER A 64 13.73 7.94 -18.08
N LEU A 65 12.76 8.65 -17.49
CA LEU A 65 12.29 9.95 -18.00
C LEU A 65 12.96 11.16 -17.35
N ILE A 66 13.33 11.07 -16.08
CA ILE A 66 13.97 12.20 -15.39
C ILE A 66 15.47 12.09 -15.58
N ASN A 67 15.98 12.94 -16.46
CA ASN A 67 17.40 13.14 -16.66
C ASN A 67 18.03 13.69 -15.35
N ASN A 68 18.73 12.84 -14.58
CA ASN A 68 19.73 13.12 -13.53
C ASN A 68 19.65 14.44 -12.74
N TYR A 69 18.46 14.99 -12.48
CA TYR A 69 18.33 16.08 -11.54
C TYR A 69 18.72 15.53 -10.18
N LYS A 70 19.79 16.08 -9.60
CA LYS A 70 20.24 15.71 -8.26
C LYS A 70 19.04 15.74 -7.34
N MET A 71 18.70 14.57 -6.79
CA MET A 71 17.64 14.41 -5.83
C MET A 71 17.88 15.38 -4.67
N LYS A 72 17.15 16.50 -4.66
CA LYS A 72 17.18 17.46 -3.56
C LYS A 72 16.02 17.13 -2.64
N MET A 73 16.35 16.52 -1.52
CA MET A 73 15.37 16.24 -0.49
C MET A 73 15.26 17.43 0.46
N ASN A 74 14.08 18.04 0.49
CA ASN A 74 13.82 19.16 1.39
C ASN A 74 13.83 18.72 2.86
N ASN A 75 14.15 19.63 3.79
CA ASN A 75 14.12 19.31 5.23
C ASN A 75 12.72 18.87 5.70
N LYS A 76 11.66 19.41 5.08
CA LYS A 76 10.27 18.97 5.33
C LYS A 76 10.05 17.50 4.95
N GLU A 77 10.61 17.06 3.81
CA GLU A 77 10.53 15.67 3.37
C GLU A 77 11.27 14.75 4.33
N LYS A 78 12.47 15.14 4.75
CA LYS A 78 13.26 14.36 5.71
C LYS A 78 12.50 14.20 7.03
N PHE A 79 11.89 15.28 7.51
CA PHE A 79 11.07 15.24 8.71
C PHE A 79 9.87 14.30 8.57
N LEU A 80 9.17 14.34 7.43
CA LEU A 80 8.03 13.44 7.18
C LEU A 80 8.45 11.98 7.15
N ILE A 81 9.55 11.64 6.46
CA ILE A 81 10.08 10.28 6.44
C ILE A 81 10.46 9.83 7.85
N MET A 82 11.10 10.70 8.64
CA MET A 82 11.48 10.39 10.02
C MET A 82 10.24 10.14 10.91
N MET A 83 9.20 10.96 10.79
CA MET A 83 7.98 10.77 11.57
C MET A 83 7.27 9.46 11.21
N LEU A 84 7.21 9.14 9.92
CA LEU A 84 6.64 7.87 9.44
C LEU A 84 7.44 6.65 9.90
N SER A 85 8.77 6.73 9.89
CA SER A 85 9.62 5.62 10.34
C SER A 85 9.49 5.39 11.84
N ILE A 86 9.43 6.44 12.66
CA ILE A 86 9.15 6.33 14.11
C ILE A 86 7.78 5.73 14.35
N PHE A 87 6.78 6.12 13.55
CA PHE A 87 5.44 5.55 13.70
C PHE A 87 5.44 4.04 13.42
N ASN A 88 6.14 3.60 12.37
CA ASN A 88 6.30 2.17 12.04
C ASN A 88 6.97 1.39 13.18
N THR A 89 8.03 1.92 13.79
CA THR A 89 8.70 1.24 14.91
C THR A 89 7.82 1.14 16.15
N MET A 90 6.97 2.15 16.42
CA MET A 90 5.99 2.10 17.50
C MET A 90 4.94 0.99 17.28
N ILE A 91 4.41 0.86 16.06
CA ILE A 91 3.47 -0.22 15.72
C ILE A 91 4.14 -1.59 15.90
N LEU A 92 5.39 -1.73 15.45
CA LEU A 92 6.15 -2.98 15.63
C LEU A 92 6.36 -3.31 17.11
N PHE A 93 6.65 -2.32 17.95
CA PHE A 93 6.78 -2.54 19.38
C PHE A 93 5.46 -2.99 20.03
N MET A 94 4.33 -2.39 19.63
CA MET A 94 3.01 -2.85 20.06
C MET A 94 2.75 -4.29 19.63
N PHE A 95 3.13 -4.65 18.40
CA PHE A 95 2.97 -6.01 17.89
C PHE A 95 3.74 -7.02 18.74
N ILE A 96 5.03 -6.76 19.01
CA ILE A 96 5.86 -7.65 19.83
C ILE A 96 5.29 -7.80 21.24
N LYS A 97 4.84 -6.70 21.85
CA LYS A 97 4.28 -6.73 23.21
C LYS A 97 2.93 -7.45 23.29
N SER A 98 2.13 -7.38 22.22
CA SER A 98 0.75 -7.85 22.24
C SER A 98 0.61 -9.37 22.36
N ASN A 99 1.69 -10.16 22.14
CA ASN A 99 1.71 -11.62 22.25
C ASN A 99 0.41 -12.28 21.72
N ILE A 100 -0.12 -11.77 20.60
CA ILE A 100 -1.42 -12.20 20.07
C ILE A 100 -1.26 -13.66 19.62
N PRO A 101 -1.93 -14.62 20.27
CA PRO A 101 -1.88 -16.00 19.81
C PRO A 101 -2.54 -16.06 18.42
N ILE A 102 -1.86 -16.68 17.48
CA ILE A 102 -2.38 -16.93 16.15
C ILE A 102 -3.45 -18.02 16.29
N GLU A 103 -4.72 -17.62 16.39
CA GLU A 103 -5.83 -18.57 16.37
C GLU A 103 -6.01 -19.14 14.94
N GLU A 104 -5.57 -20.37 14.73
CA GLU A 104 -5.64 -21.07 13.43
C GLU A 104 -7.07 -21.18 12.86
N SER A 105 -8.08 -21.34 13.73
CA SER A 105 -9.48 -21.44 13.32
C SER A 105 -9.98 -20.15 12.66
N LYS A 106 -9.58 -18.99 13.18
CA LYS A 106 -9.91 -17.67 12.60
C LYS A 106 -9.20 -17.44 11.28
N PHE A 107 -8.03 -18.06 11.06
CA PHE A 107 -7.30 -17.97 9.80
C PHE A 107 -8.03 -18.70 8.67
N LEU A 108 -8.49 -19.93 8.91
CA LEU A 108 -9.22 -20.73 7.92
C LEU A 108 -10.56 -20.08 7.50
N ILE A 109 -11.30 -19.52 8.46
CA ILE A 109 -12.55 -18.80 8.17
C ILE A 109 -12.29 -17.59 7.26
N LYS A 110 -11.19 -16.87 7.47
CA LYS A 110 -10.84 -15.70 6.64
C LYS A 110 -10.45 -16.09 5.21
N ILE A 111 -9.82 -17.25 5.03
CA ILE A 111 -9.56 -17.82 3.69
C ILE A 111 -10.89 -18.11 2.98
N TYR A 112 -11.83 -18.76 3.67
CA TYR A 112 -13.14 -19.08 3.10
C TYR A 112 -13.85 -17.81 2.60
N ASN A 113 -13.73 -16.70 3.33
CA ASN A 113 -14.34 -15.43 2.95
C ASN A 113 -13.78 -14.83 1.64
N ILE A 114 -12.55 -15.15 1.22
CA ILE A 114 -12.02 -14.68 -0.08
C ILE A 114 -12.78 -15.33 -1.23
N TYR A 115 -13.12 -16.62 -1.11
CA TYR A 115 -13.84 -17.33 -2.16
C TYR A 115 -15.26 -16.80 -2.38
N LEU A 116 -15.85 -16.14 -1.39
CA LEU A 116 -17.16 -15.49 -1.51
C LEU A 116 -17.18 -14.36 -2.54
N ILE A 117 -16.02 -13.86 -2.97
CA ILE A 117 -15.94 -12.89 -4.07
C ILE A 117 -16.51 -13.48 -5.38
N TYR A 118 -16.44 -14.81 -5.55
CA TYR A 118 -16.99 -15.51 -6.72
C TYR A 118 -18.46 -15.91 -6.58
N THR A 119 -19.05 -15.75 -5.39
CA THR A 119 -20.46 -16.10 -5.17
C THR A 119 -21.37 -14.87 -5.30
N TYR A 120 -22.66 -15.08 -5.55
CA TYR A 120 -23.64 -14.00 -5.61
C TYR A 120 -23.80 -13.35 -4.21
N PRO A 121 -23.88 -12.01 -4.09
CA PRO A 121 -23.94 -11.00 -5.15
C PRO A 121 -22.58 -10.44 -5.61
N TYR A 122 -21.49 -10.77 -4.92
CA TYR A 122 -20.17 -10.18 -5.16
C TYR A 122 -19.57 -10.53 -6.51
N ASN A 123 -19.99 -11.65 -7.13
CA ASN A 123 -19.56 -12.03 -8.47
C ASN A 123 -19.92 -10.97 -9.55
N LEU A 124 -20.92 -10.11 -9.33
CA LEU A 124 -21.17 -9.00 -10.27
C LEU A 124 -20.01 -7.99 -10.26
N MET A 125 -19.43 -7.72 -9.09
CA MET A 125 -18.30 -6.81 -8.96
C MET A 125 -17.02 -7.39 -9.56
N THR A 126 -16.83 -8.71 -9.52
CA THR A 126 -15.68 -9.36 -10.18
C THR A 126 -15.79 -9.28 -11.69
N TYR A 127 -16.97 -9.51 -12.27
CA TYR A 127 -17.15 -9.36 -13.71
C TYR A 127 -16.85 -7.93 -14.17
N LEU A 128 -17.33 -6.93 -13.42
CA LEU A 128 -17.04 -5.53 -13.72
C LEU A 128 -15.55 -5.20 -13.63
N SER A 129 -14.83 -5.72 -12.62
CA SER A 129 -13.39 -5.47 -12.48
C SER A 129 -12.57 -6.14 -13.58
N ILE A 130 -12.95 -7.35 -14.01
CA ILE A 130 -12.32 -8.04 -15.14
C ILE A 130 -12.50 -7.21 -16.42
N ILE A 131 -13.72 -6.77 -16.73
CA ILE A 131 -13.98 -5.94 -17.93
C ILE A 131 -13.19 -4.64 -17.87
N TYR A 132 -13.11 -3.99 -16.69
CA TYR A 132 -12.33 -2.77 -16.52
C TYR A 132 -10.82 -2.98 -16.78
N LEU A 133 -10.25 -4.08 -16.27
CA LEU A 133 -8.85 -4.43 -16.52
C LEU A 133 -8.59 -4.75 -18.00
N PHE A 134 -9.51 -5.44 -18.67
CA PHE A 134 -9.40 -5.65 -20.12
C PHE A 134 -9.46 -4.34 -20.90
N TYR A 135 -10.39 -3.46 -20.53
CA TYR A 135 -10.52 -2.16 -21.18
C TYR A 135 -9.26 -1.30 -20.99
N SER A 136 -8.70 -1.24 -19.78
CA SER A 136 -7.46 -0.49 -19.52
C SER A 136 -6.28 -1.03 -20.32
N LEU A 137 -6.16 -2.36 -20.46
CA LEU A 137 -5.15 -2.98 -21.32
C LEU A 137 -5.31 -2.54 -22.79
N THR A 138 -6.52 -2.55 -23.33
CA THR A 138 -6.75 -2.10 -24.72
C THR A 138 -6.46 -0.62 -24.93
N LEU A 139 -6.74 0.23 -23.93
CA LEU A 139 -6.41 1.65 -23.98
C LEU A 139 -4.90 1.88 -23.97
N ILE A 140 -4.16 1.20 -23.08
CA ILE A 140 -2.70 1.32 -22.99
C ILE A 140 -2.03 0.88 -24.29
N MET A 141 -2.50 -0.20 -24.92
CA MET A 141 -1.94 -0.65 -26.21
C MET A 141 -2.20 0.31 -27.37
N LYS A 142 -3.23 1.16 -27.26
CA LYS A 142 -3.59 2.13 -28.29
C LYS A 142 -2.89 3.48 -28.11
N MET A 143 -2.59 3.86 -26.87
CA MET A 143 -1.86 5.10 -26.53
C MET A 143 -0.37 4.95 -26.84
#